data_AF-A0A4S8MY35-F1
#
_entry.id   AF-A0A4S8MY35-F1
#
_cell.length_a   1.000
_cell.length_b   1.000
_cell.length_c   1.000
_cell.angle_alpha   90.00
_cell.angle_beta   90.00
_cell.angle_gamma   90.00
#
_symmetry.space_group_name_H-M   'P 1'
#
loop_
_entity.id
_entity.type
_entity.pdbx_description
1 polymer ?
#
loop_
_entity_poly.entity_id
_entity_poly.type
_entity_poly.pdbx_seq_one_letter_code
_entity_poly.pdbx_strand_id
1 'polypeptide(L)'
;MACLALPPNHPRFPSTPVLHAICAVGALFTPAVTSPPPLSFAEMSPEYIFTQRHRQKEDRPVTFAEVQAKFAKETAGKLEYLGMDLLQVLQTNILLSWYYWSHAGYVSSHQCCCKSNYGLLIHSDIDGLRFVNYACQTANLVLDHGISGIAISQLCTFFAFMCSSRSQRMPSVPYYSKSYRPVSVVPAAKSVVEDETRRNAFWFAYAMERQHGCSNAWALSLDDQDVTQLLPVRSDQFEQGVLVPPKERQWAHTPELLLNHTDGQVDPFILYIKACVLLSKVKTFNLRFRGTALCGG
;
A
#
# COMPACT_ATOMS: atom_id res chain seq x y z
N MET A 1 -7.50 8.84 18.46
CA MET A 1 -8.83 9.49 18.45
C MET A 1 -8.83 10.98 18.82
N ALA A 2 -7.75 11.54 19.40
CA ALA A 2 -7.72 12.94 19.85
C ALA A 2 -7.93 14.00 18.74
N CYS A 3 -7.59 13.72 17.48
CA CYS A 3 -7.71 14.68 16.38
C CYS A 3 -9.14 14.87 15.85
N LEU A 4 -9.98 13.83 15.91
CA LEU A 4 -11.39 13.91 15.49
C LEU A 4 -12.26 14.71 16.47
N ALA A 5 -11.77 14.91 17.71
CA ALA A 5 -12.41 15.78 18.69
C ALA A 5 -12.10 17.27 18.48
N LEU A 6 -11.19 17.60 17.55
CA LEU A 6 -10.84 18.98 17.22
C LEU A 6 -11.88 19.59 16.27
N PRO A 7 -12.04 20.93 16.25
CA PRO A 7 -12.90 21.60 15.28
C PRO A 7 -12.45 21.34 13.83
N PRO A 8 -13.37 21.32 12.83
CA PRO A 8 -13.04 21.04 11.42
C PRO A 8 -11.98 21.95 10.80
N ASN A 9 -11.86 23.19 11.29
CA ASN A 9 -10.89 24.17 10.79
C ASN A 9 -9.52 24.08 11.49
N HIS A 10 -9.36 23.17 12.45
CA HIS A 10 -8.11 23.03 13.19
C HIS A 10 -7.03 22.38 12.31
N PRO A 11 -5.76 22.85 12.32
CA PRO A 11 -4.70 22.32 11.45
C PRO A 11 -4.34 20.85 11.68
N ARG A 12 -4.70 20.30 12.84
CA ARG A 12 -4.56 18.86 13.18
C ARG A 12 -5.83 18.04 12.93
N PHE A 13 -6.90 18.65 12.45
CA PHE A 13 -8.09 17.91 12.05
C PHE A 13 -7.78 17.09 10.78
N PRO A 14 -8.26 15.84 10.66
CA PRO A 14 -7.97 15.04 9.47
C PRO A 14 -8.48 15.71 8.19
N SER A 15 -7.71 15.57 7.11
CA SER A 15 -8.08 16.11 5.81
C SER A 15 -9.29 15.38 5.23
N THR A 16 -10.01 16.07 4.35
CA THR A 16 -11.19 15.55 3.65
C THR A 16 -11.02 14.13 3.08
N PRO A 17 -9.92 13.78 2.37
CA PRO A 17 -9.76 12.43 1.85
C PRO A 17 -9.69 11.35 2.94
N VAL A 18 -9.02 11.64 4.07
CA VAL A 18 -8.92 10.69 5.19
C VAL A 18 -10.29 10.44 5.80
N LEU A 19 -11.10 11.49 5.99
CA LEU A 19 -12.45 11.38 6.55
C LEU A 19 -13.35 10.50 5.67
N HIS A 20 -13.37 10.75 4.36
CA HIS A 20 -14.13 9.93 3.42
C HIS A 20 -13.66 8.47 3.40
N ALA A 21 -12.34 8.22 3.46
CA ALA A 21 -11.82 6.86 3.51
C ALA A 21 -12.19 6.14 4.83
N ILE A 22 -12.16 6.84 5.97
CA ILE A 22 -12.66 6.31 7.24
C ILE A 22 -14.15 5.95 7.14
N CYS A 23 -14.98 6.80 6.53
CA CYS A 23 -16.40 6.50 6.33
C CYS A 23 -16.61 5.29 5.40
N ALA A 24 -15.83 5.17 4.33
CA ALA A 24 -15.92 4.04 3.40
C ALA A 24 -15.56 2.71 4.07
N VAL A 25 -14.44 2.66 4.81
CA VAL A 25 -14.01 1.46 5.55
C VAL A 25 -14.95 1.17 6.72
N GLY A 26 -15.35 2.21 7.48
CA GLY A 26 -16.24 2.06 8.63
C GLY A 26 -17.62 1.51 8.28
N ALA A 27 -18.11 1.79 7.07
CA ALA A 27 -19.36 1.23 6.57
C ALA A 27 -19.38 -0.31 6.52
N LEU A 28 -18.22 -0.98 6.47
CA LEU A 28 -18.10 -2.44 6.53
C LEU A 28 -18.43 -3.03 7.91
N PHE A 29 -18.28 -2.23 8.96
CA PHE A 29 -18.32 -2.70 10.34
C PHE A 29 -19.52 -2.16 11.12
N THR A 30 -20.44 -1.46 10.46
CA THR A 30 -21.61 -0.86 11.09
C THR A 30 -22.91 -1.36 10.44
N PRO A 31 -23.92 -1.75 11.23
CA PRO A 31 -25.25 -2.06 10.70
C PRO A 31 -26.03 -0.81 10.28
N ALA A 32 -25.53 0.38 10.60
CA ALA A 32 -26.22 1.64 10.31
C ALA A 32 -26.28 1.98 8.80
N VAL A 33 -25.44 1.35 7.98
CA VAL A 33 -25.43 1.54 6.53
C VAL A 33 -26.06 0.32 5.88
N THR A 34 -27.21 0.50 5.23
CA THR A 34 -27.90 -0.57 4.51
C THR A 34 -27.16 -0.92 3.22
N SER A 35 -26.71 -2.17 3.09
CA SER A 35 -26.20 -2.71 1.84
C SER A 35 -27.36 -3.18 0.95
N PRO A 36 -27.31 -2.93 -0.37
CA PRO A 36 -28.30 -3.48 -1.28
C PRO A 36 -28.27 -5.03 -1.24
N PRO A 37 -29.42 -5.71 -1.46
CA PRO A 37 -29.52 -7.15 -1.30
C PRO A 37 -28.42 -7.91 -2.05
N PRO A 38 -27.82 -8.96 -1.48
CA PRO A 38 -26.83 -9.76 -2.21
C PRO A 38 -27.45 -10.28 -3.51
N LEU A 39 -26.67 -10.29 -4.60
CA LEU A 39 -27.12 -10.90 -5.84
C LEU A 39 -27.40 -12.39 -5.58
N SER A 40 -28.53 -12.90 -6.08
CA SER A 40 -28.81 -14.34 -6.02
C SER A 40 -27.80 -15.08 -6.89
N PHE A 41 -26.86 -15.80 -6.27
CA PHE A 41 -25.87 -16.61 -7.00
C PHE A 41 -26.53 -17.70 -7.87
N ALA A 42 -27.76 -18.12 -7.53
CA ALA A 42 -28.53 -19.09 -8.29
C ALA A 42 -29.04 -18.54 -9.63
N GLU A 43 -29.15 -17.21 -9.76
CA GLU A 43 -29.62 -16.52 -10.98
C GLU A 43 -28.46 -16.04 -11.87
N MET A 44 -27.21 -16.19 -11.40
CA MET A 44 -26.02 -15.70 -12.08
C MET A 44 -25.45 -16.78 -13.02
N SER A 45 -25.65 -16.59 -14.33
CA SER A 45 -25.03 -17.44 -15.35
C SER A 45 -23.48 -17.38 -15.30
N PRO A 46 -22.78 -18.50 -15.59
CA PRO A 46 -21.32 -18.55 -15.63
C PRO A 46 -20.65 -17.62 -16.66
N GLU A 47 -21.40 -17.06 -17.60
CA GLU A 47 -20.91 -16.14 -18.63
C GLU A 47 -20.76 -14.69 -18.11
N TYR A 48 -21.23 -14.41 -16.88
CA TYR A 48 -21.28 -13.07 -16.30
C TYR A 48 -19.97 -12.63 -15.63
N ILE A 49 -18.93 -12.42 -16.43
CA ILE A 49 -17.63 -11.88 -15.98
C ILE A 49 -17.72 -10.37 -15.67
N PHE A 50 -18.73 -9.66 -16.20
CA PHE A 50 -18.87 -8.19 -16.12
C PHE A 50 -20.02 -7.74 -15.19
N THR A 51 -19.78 -7.81 -13.88
CA THR A 51 -20.76 -7.43 -12.83
C THR A 51 -21.30 -6.00 -12.93
N GLN A 52 -20.51 -5.06 -13.46
CA GLN A 52 -20.94 -3.66 -13.63
C GLN A 52 -22.06 -3.50 -14.66
N ARG A 53 -22.08 -4.34 -15.70
CA ARG A 53 -23.14 -4.34 -16.73
C ARG A 53 -24.48 -4.77 -16.15
N HIS A 54 -24.47 -5.65 -15.15
CA HIS A 54 -25.67 -6.08 -14.44
C HIS A 54 -26.18 -4.98 -13.51
N ARG A 55 -25.28 -4.34 -12.74
CA ARG A 55 -25.61 -3.21 -11.87
C ARG A 55 -26.34 -2.09 -12.62
N GLN A 56 -25.90 -1.79 -13.84
CA GLN A 56 -26.56 -0.82 -14.73
C GLN A 56 -27.91 -1.31 -15.25
N LYS A 57 -28.05 -2.61 -15.53
CA LYS A 57 -29.33 -3.21 -15.96
C LYS A 57 -30.37 -3.27 -14.85
N GLU A 58 -29.94 -3.43 -13.60
CA GLU A 58 -30.81 -3.52 -12.42
C GLU A 58 -31.06 -2.18 -11.72
N ASP A 59 -30.54 -1.08 -12.26
CA ASP A 59 -30.60 0.26 -11.65
C ASP A 59 -30.19 0.27 -10.16
N ARG A 60 -29.19 -0.55 -9.82
CA ARG A 60 -28.82 -0.76 -8.43
C ARG A 60 -28.08 0.48 -7.90
N PRO A 61 -28.54 1.07 -6.77
CA PRO A 61 -28.01 2.33 -6.28
C PRO A 61 -26.56 2.20 -5.81
N VAL A 62 -25.80 3.27 -5.98
CA VAL A 62 -24.44 3.40 -5.43
C VAL A 62 -24.54 3.42 -3.91
N THR A 63 -23.76 2.58 -3.23
CA THR A 63 -23.81 2.49 -1.77
C THR A 63 -23.17 3.71 -1.13
N PHE A 64 -23.52 4.00 0.12
CA PHE A 64 -22.83 5.03 0.91
C PHE A 64 -21.31 4.83 0.88
N ALA A 65 -20.84 3.60 1.10
CA ALA A 65 -19.41 3.30 1.13
C ALA A 65 -18.72 3.58 -0.21
N GLU A 66 -19.39 3.28 -1.33
CA GLU A 66 -18.88 3.56 -2.67
C GLU A 66 -18.81 5.06 -2.97
N VAL A 67 -19.83 5.82 -2.54
CA VAL A 67 -19.82 7.29 -2.65
C VAL A 67 -18.66 7.88 -1.86
N GLN A 68 -18.45 7.43 -0.61
CA GLN A 68 -17.36 7.89 0.24
C GLN A 68 -15.99 7.51 -0.35
N ALA A 69 -15.82 6.28 -0.83
CA ALA A 69 -14.57 5.84 -1.47
C ALA A 69 -14.25 6.67 -2.73
N LYS A 70 -15.27 7.01 -3.54
CA LYS A 70 -15.11 7.89 -4.69
C LYS A 70 -14.62 9.28 -4.28
N PHE A 71 -15.26 9.90 -3.29
CA PHE A 71 -14.85 11.23 -2.81
C PHE A 71 -13.46 11.21 -2.18
N ALA A 72 -13.10 10.16 -1.42
CA ALA A 72 -11.76 9.97 -0.90
C ALA A 72 -10.71 9.95 -2.02
N LYS A 73 -10.95 9.18 -3.09
CA LYS A 73 -10.03 9.07 -4.23
C LYS A 73 -9.88 10.41 -4.97
N GLU A 74 -10.98 11.11 -5.24
CA GLU A 74 -10.96 12.40 -5.95
C GLU A 74 -10.25 13.49 -5.15
N THR A 75 -10.56 13.60 -3.85
CA THR A 75 -9.95 14.61 -2.98
C THR A 75 -8.47 14.29 -2.69
N ALA A 76 -8.10 13.02 -2.54
CA ALA A 76 -6.71 12.60 -2.40
C ALA A 76 -5.91 12.95 -3.66
N GLY A 77 -6.47 12.68 -4.86
CA GLY A 77 -5.83 13.04 -6.13
C GLY A 77 -5.59 14.54 -6.28
N LYS A 78 -6.49 15.39 -5.79
CA LYS A 78 -6.30 16.85 -5.76
C LYS A 78 -5.16 17.26 -4.83
N LEU A 79 -5.10 16.71 -3.62
CA LEU A 79 -4.02 17.02 -2.68
C LEU A 79 -2.65 16.49 -3.17
N GLU A 80 -2.64 15.30 -3.77
CA GLU A 80 -1.46 14.70 -4.42
C GLU A 80 -0.93 15.62 -5.54
N TYR A 81 -1.82 16.08 -6.43
CA TYR A 81 -1.46 17.00 -7.52
C TYR A 81 -0.88 18.32 -7.01
N LEU A 82 -1.40 18.84 -5.89
CA LEU A 82 -0.93 20.08 -5.26
C LEU A 82 0.29 19.89 -4.36
N GLY A 83 0.71 18.65 -4.08
CA GLY A 83 1.80 18.36 -3.15
C GLY A 83 1.46 18.67 -1.68
N MET A 84 0.18 18.68 -1.32
CA MET A 84 -0.32 19.07 0.01
C MET A 84 -0.69 17.86 0.86
N ASP A 85 -0.47 17.94 2.17
CA ASP A 85 -0.86 16.91 3.15
C ASP A 85 -0.50 15.47 2.74
N LEU A 86 0.67 15.29 2.15
CA LEU A 86 1.09 14.02 1.52
C LEU A 86 1.04 12.82 2.46
N LEU A 87 1.32 13.01 3.76
CA LEU A 87 1.18 11.95 4.76
C LEU A 87 -0.30 11.52 4.92
N GLN A 88 -1.24 12.46 4.88
CA GLN A 88 -2.67 12.15 4.95
C GLN A 88 -3.19 11.54 3.64
N VAL A 89 -2.62 11.93 2.49
CA VAL A 89 -2.87 11.26 1.20
C VAL A 89 -2.41 9.80 1.25
N LEU A 90 -1.21 9.53 1.80
CA LEU A 90 -0.72 8.18 2.03
C LEU A 90 -1.65 7.38 2.94
N GLN A 91 -2.06 7.94 4.08
CA GLN A 91 -3.03 7.31 4.99
C GLN A 91 -4.37 6.99 4.28
N THR A 92 -4.84 7.90 3.43
CA THR A 92 -6.04 7.69 2.62
C THR A 92 -5.88 6.50 1.68
N ASN A 93 -4.75 6.41 0.97
CA ASN A 93 -4.49 5.31 0.05
C ASN A 93 -4.37 3.95 0.76
N ILE A 94 -3.81 3.92 1.97
CA ILE A 94 -3.78 2.71 2.82
C ILE A 94 -5.22 2.26 3.14
N LEU A 95 -6.08 3.18 3.59
CA LEU A 95 -7.49 2.88 3.92
C LEU A 95 -8.30 2.45 2.69
N LEU A 96 -8.12 3.13 1.55
CA LEU A 96 -8.77 2.75 0.30
C LEU A 96 -8.30 1.39 -0.21
N SER A 97 -7.03 1.03 0.01
CA SER A 97 -6.51 -0.30 -0.34
C SER A 97 -7.27 -1.40 0.42
N TRP A 98 -7.50 -1.19 1.73
CA TRP A 98 -8.34 -2.05 2.56
C TRP A 98 -9.78 -2.13 2.04
N TYR A 99 -10.40 -0.98 1.81
CA TYR A 99 -11.77 -0.89 1.33
C TYR A 99 -11.97 -1.69 0.03
N TYR A 100 -11.12 -1.46 -0.97
CA TYR A 100 -11.23 -2.14 -2.26
C TYR A 100 -10.91 -3.63 -2.14
N TRP A 101 -9.98 -4.02 -1.28
CA TRP A 101 -9.70 -5.43 -1.01
C TRP A 101 -10.93 -6.14 -0.46
N SER A 102 -11.60 -5.56 0.54
CA SER A 102 -12.82 -6.13 1.14
C SER A 102 -13.98 -6.28 0.16
N HIS A 103 -13.99 -5.52 -0.94
CA HIS A 103 -15.01 -5.56 -1.98
C HIS A 103 -14.59 -6.31 -3.25
N ALA A 104 -13.48 -7.08 -3.21
CA ALA A 104 -12.91 -7.77 -4.38
C ALA A 104 -12.55 -6.83 -5.56
N GLY A 105 -12.34 -5.54 -5.28
CA GLY A 105 -11.90 -4.52 -6.23
C GLY A 105 -10.40 -4.56 -6.48
N TYR A 106 -9.85 -5.72 -6.87
CA TYR A 106 -8.41 -6.01 -6.89
C TYR A 106 -7.57 -4.97 -7.65
N VAL A 107 -8.03 -4.48 -8.80
CA VAL A 107 -7.32 -3.46 -9.59
C VAL A 107 -7.21 -2.14 -8.83
N SER A 108 -8.31 -1.68 -8.22
CA SER A 108 -8.33 -0.44 -7.45
C SER A 108 -7.51 -0.57 -6.16
N SER A 109 -7.58 -1.74 -5.51
CA SER A 109 -6.73 -2.07 -4.36
C SER A 109 -5.25 -1.99 -4.74
N HIS A 110 -4.84 -2.58 -5.86
CA HIS A 110 -3.46 -2.51 -6.34
C HIS A 110 -3.00 -1.09 -6.61
N GLN A 111 -3.84 -0.31 -7.31
CA GLN A 111 -3.52 1.07 -7.64
C GLN A 111 -3.27 1.89 -6.37
N CYS A 112 -4.13 1.78 -5.37
CA CYS A 112 -3.97 2.47 -4.09
C CYS A 112 -2.73 1.95 -3.31
N CYS A 113 -2.45 0.65 -3.37
CA CYS A 113 -1.27 0.06 -2.75
C CYS A 113 0.03 0.57 -3.37
N CYS A 114 0.13 0.56 -4.70
CA CYS A 114 1.29 1.08 -5.42
C CYS A 114 1.48 2.58 -5.15
N LYS A 115 0.40 3.38 -5.19
CA LYS A 115 0.44 4.81 -4.84
C LYS A 115 0.98 5.03 -3.42
N SER A 116 0.60 4.17 -2.47
CA SER A 116 1.13 4.23 -1.11
C SER A 116 2.64 4.04 -1.12
N ASN A 117 3.15 3.00 -1.80
CA ASN A 117 4.59 2.71 -1.90
C ASN A 117 5.39 3.81 -2.63
N TYR A 118 4.83 4.43 -3.67
CA TYR A 118 5.47 5.60 -4.30
C TYR A 118 5.56 6.80 -3.36
N GLY A 119 4.51 7.04 -2.56
CA GLY A 119 4.55 8.05 -1.50
C GLY A 119 5.62 7.76 -0.43
N LEU A 120 5.93 6.49 -0.17
CA LEU A 120 6.99 6.09 0.76
C LEU A 120 8.39 6.43 0.25
N LEU A 121 8.67 6.21 -1.03
CA LEU A 121 9.97 6.52 -1.64
C LEU A 121 10.35 8.00 -1.51
N ILE A 122 9.36 8.88 -1.40
CA ILE A 122 9.53 10.33 -1.18
C ILE A 122 9.88 10.65 0.28
N HIS A 123 9.47 9.79 1.22
CA HIS A 123 9.56 10.00 2.66
C HIS A 123 10.79 9.35 3.32
N SER A 124 11.42 8.36 2.70
CA SER A 124 12.31 7.42 3.39
C SER A 124 13.82 7.59 3.17
N ASP A 125 14.32 8.71 2.63
CA ASP A 125 15.75 8.84 2.26
C ASP A 125 16.25 7.67 1.37
N ILE A 126 15.33 7.02 0.64
CA ILE A 126 15.63 5.95 -0.32
C ILE A 126 15.87 6.62 -1.67
N ASP A 127 16.93 6.23 -2.40
CA ASP A 127 17.36 6.78 -3.69
C ASP A 127 16.25 6.72 -4.76
N GLY A 128 15.36 7.72 -4.74
CA GLY A 128 14.06 7.74 -5.42
C GLY A 128 14.06 8.10 -6.91
N LEU A 129 15.12 7.79 -7.66
CA LEU A 129 15.25 8.29 -9.05
C LEU A 129 15.16 7.25 -10.18
N ARG A 130 14.82 5.99 -9.90
CA ARG A 130 14.80 4.96 -10.97
C ARG A 130 13.44 4.40 -11.37
N PHE A 131 12.37 4.66 -10.63
CA PHE A 131 11.04 4.06 -10.90
C PHE A 131 9.97 5.02 -11.44
N VAL A 132 10.22 6.33 -11.41
CA VAL A 132 9.22 7.38 -11.70
C VAL A 132 8.69 7.33 -13.15
N ASN A 133 9.46 6.81 -14.11
CA ASN A 133 9.05 6.84 -15.52
C ASN A 133 8.27 5.62 -16.02
N TYR A 134 8.37 4.45 -15.38
CA TYR A 134 7.82 3.22 -15.99
C TYR A 134 6.36 2.91 -15.60
N ALA A 135 5.94 3.23 -14.36
CA ALA A 135 4.59 2.89 -13.89
C ALA A 135 3.53 3.95 -14.24
N CYS A 136 3.92 5.22 -14.40
CA CYS A 136 3.01 6.30 -14.75
C CYS A 136 2.50 6.18 -16.20
N GLN A 137 3.28 5.57 -17.11
CA GLN A 137 2.84 5.29 -18.49
C GLN A 137 1.88 4.10 -18.57
N THR A 138 2.04 3.07 -17.73
CA THR A 138 1.14 1.92 -17.72
C THR A 138 -0.20 2.24 -17.08
N ALA A 139 -0.24 3.12 -16.08
CA ALA A 139 -1.48 3.52 -15.40
C ALA A 139 -2.37 4.46 -16.23
N ASN A 140 -1.80 5.33 -17.07
CA ASN A 140 -2.58 6.25 -17.90
C ASN A 140 -3.26 5.56 -19.09
N LEU A 141 -2.69 4.48 -19.63
CA LEU A 141 -3.34 3.66 -20.68
C LEU A 141 -4.58 2.89 -20.17
N VAL A 142 -4.75 2.75 -18.86
CA VAL A 142 -5.83 1.97 -18.22
C VAL A 142 -7.10 2.79 -18.01
N LEU A 143 -7.02 4.12 -18.01
CA LEU A 143 -8.17 5.00 -17.74
C LEU A 143 -9.13 5.15 -18.93
N ASP A 144 -8.69 4.95 -20.17
CA ASP A 144 -9.51 5.31 -21.34
C ASP A 144 -10.33 4.15 -21.96
N HIS A 145 -10.10 2.88 -21.59
CA HIS A 145 -10.65 1.75 -22.37
C HIS A 145 -11.37 0.62 -21.62
N GLY A 146 -11.67 0.76 -20.32
CA GLY A 146 -12.60 -0.15 -19.64
C GLY A 146 -12.23 -1.65 -19.73
N ILE A 147 -10.93 -1.96 -19.70
CA ILE A 147 -10.42 -3.32 -19.92
C ILE A 147 -10.63 -4.18 -18.66
N SER A 148 -11.07 -5.43 -18.85
CA SER A 148 -11.30 -6.40 -17.77
C SER A 148 -10.00 -6.78 -17.03
N GLY A 149 -10.11 -7.10 -15.74
CA GLY A 149 -8.96 -7.45 -14.88
C GLY A 149 -8.12 -8.64 -15.37
N ILE A 150 -8.68 -9.50 -16.24
CA ILE A 150 -7.98 -10.66 -16.83
C ILE A 150 -7.03 -10.21 -17.94
N ALA A 151 -7.44 -9.26 -18.79
CA ALA A 151 -6.57 -8.71 -19.83
C ALA A 151 -5.45 -7.82 -19.24
N ILE A 152 -5.70 -7.17 -18.10
CA ILE A 152 -4.69 -6.45 -17.33
C ILE A 152 -3.67 -7.42 -16.70
N SER A 153 -4.15 -8.54 -16.13
CA SER A 153 -3.28 -9.63 -15.65
C SER A 153 -2.36 -10.15 -16.78
N GLN A 154 -2.89 -10.36 -17.98
CA GLN A 154 -2.10 -10.84 -19.12
C GLN A 154 -1.11 -9.79 -19.64
N LEU A 155 -1.48 -8.51 -19.74
CA LEU A 155 -0.59 -7.43 -20.17
C LEU A 155 0.51 -7.14 -19.11
N CYS A 156 0.17 -7.15 -17.82
CA CYS A 156 1.16 -7.02 -16.73
C CYS A 156 2.08 -8.24 -16.65
N THR A 157 1.59 -9.45 -16.94
CA THR A 157 2.43 -10.66 -17.05
C THR A 157 3.37 -10.56 -18.26
N PHE A 158 2.90 -10.00 -19.38
CA PHE A 158 3.71 -9.75 -20.57
C PHE A 158 4.82 -8.73 -20.31
N PHE A 159 4.53 -7.63 -19.61
CA PHE A 159 5.53 -6.63 -19.21
C PHE A 159 6.47 -7.13 -18.09
N ALA A 160 5.98 -7.92 -17.13
CA ALA A 160 6.81 -8.59 -16.13
C ALA A 160 7.76 -9.62 -16.77
N PHE A 161 7.32 -10.32 -17.82
CA PHE A 161 8.15 -11.23 -18.63
C PHE A 161 9.25 -10.47 -19.40
N MET A 162 8.94 -9.28 -19.92
CA MET A 162 9.93 -8.39 -20.57
C MET A 162 10.94 -7.78 -19.58
N CYS A 163 10.54 -7.50 -18.34
CA CYS A 163 11.47 -7.12 -17.27
C CYS A 163 12.30 -8.32 -16.76
N SER A 164 11.71 -9.52 -16.68
CA SER A 164 12.38 -10.75 -16.23
C SER A 164 13.40 -11.30 -17.22
N SER A 165 13.30 -10.95 -18.51
CA SER A 165 14.25 -11.36 -19.55
C SER A 165 15.52 -10.51 -19.60
N ARG A 166 15.63 -9.45 -18.77
CA ARG A 166 16.90 -8.73 -18.56
C ARG A 166 17.56 -9.13 -17.24
N SER A 167 17.83 -10.43 -17.11
CA SER A 167 18.81 -10.95 -16.15
C SER A 167 20.23 -10.55 -16.60
N GLN A 168 20.59 -9.28 -16.39
CA GLN A 168 22.00 -8.92 -16.27
C GLN A 168 22.35 -8.93 -14.78
N ARG A 169 23.11 -9.96 -14.41
CA ARG A 169 23.85 -10.06 -13.15
C ARG A 169 24.77 -8.82 -13.08
N MET A 170 24.32 -7.75 -12.44
CA MET A 170 25.15 -6.55 -12.27
C MET A 170 26.31 -6.90 -11.32
N PRO A 171 27.58 -6.71 -11.73
CA PRO A 171 28.68 -6.82 -10.79
C PRO A 171 28.54 -5.72 -9.73
N SER A 172 28.90 -6.04 -8.49
CA SER A 172 28.96 -5.08 -7.39
C SER A 172 29.78 -3.86 -7.82
N VAL A 173 29.13 -2.73 -8.05
CA VAL A 173 29.82 -1.47 -8.37
C VAL A 173 30.23 -0.83 -7.04
N PRO A 174 31.53 -0.72 -6.73
CA PRO A 174 31.97 0.08 -5.59
C PRO A 174 31.97 1.54 -6.07
N TYR A 175 30.84 2.24 -5.92
CA TYR A 175 30.78 3.67 -6.24
C TYR A 175 30.40 4.50 -5.02
N TYR A 176 31.45 4.96 -4.36
CA TYR A 176 31.51 6.18 -3.57
C TYR A 176 31.12 7.37 -4.49
N SER A 177 29.85 7.51 -4.87
CA SER A 177 29.37 8.82 -5.34
C SER A 177 29.06 9.65 -4.11
N LYS A 178 29.60 10.87 -4.04
CA LYS A 178 29.12 11.90 -3.12
C LYS A 178 27.60 11.97 -3.28
N SER A 179 26.86 11.44 -2.31
CA SER A 179 25.41 11.29 -2.36
C SER A 179 24.75 12.60 -2.75
N TYR A 180 24.21 12.64 -3.97
CA TYR A 180 23.21 13.63 -4.31
C TYR A 180 21.97 13.22 -3.53
N ARG A 181 21.83 13.66 -2.27
CA ARG A 181 20.63 13.37 -1.49
C ARG A 181 19.46 14.01 -2.23
N PRO A 182 18.52 13.22 -2.76
CA PRO A 182 17.33 13.81 -3.37
C PRO A 182 16.64 14.67 -2.32
N VAL A 183 16.21 15.87 -2.71
CA VAL A 183 15.47 16.76 -1.81
C VAL A 183 14.17 16.06 -1.42
N SER A 184 13.98 15.78 -0.14
CA SER A 184 12.71 15.22 0.32
C SER A 184 11.61 16.24 0.05
N VAL A 185 10.55 15.80 -0.65
CA VAL A 185 9.36 16.63 -0.93
C VAL A 185 8.60 16.91 0.36
N VAL A 186 8.83 16.10 1.42
CA VAL A 186 8.15 16.28 2.70
C VAL A 186 9.09 16.93 3.70
N PRO A 187 8.64 17.97 4.44
CA PRO A 187 9.45 18.58 5.47
C PRO A 187 9.80 17.56 6.56
N ALA A 188 10.91 17.84 7.27
CA ALA A 188 11.32 17.12 8.46
C ALA A 188 10.18 17.05 9.48
N ALA A 189 10.11 15.93 10.22
CA ALA A 189 9.14 15.76 11.28
C ALA A 189 9.35 16.81 12.38
N LYS A 190 8.25 17.39 12.87
CA LYS A 190 8.27 18.44 13.91
C LYS A 190 8.31 17.87 15.33
N SER A 191 8.02 16.59 15.48
CA SER A 191 7.98 15.90 16.78
C SER A 191 8.33 14.42 16.63
N VAL A 192 8.72 13.80 17.74
CA VAL A 192 8.99 12.35 17.85
C VAL A 192 7.77 11.54 17.41
N VAL A 193 6.58 11.96 17.85
CA VAL A 193 5.31 11.30 17.47
C VAL A 193 5.05 11.42 15.97
N GLU A 194 5.38 12.56 15.35
CA GLU A 194 5.22 12.72 13.90
C GLU A 194 6.21 11.84 13.12
N ASP A 195 7.47 11.76 13.55
CA ASP A 195 8.47 10.87 12.93
C ASP A 195 8.01 9.42 12.97
N GLU A 196 7.55 8.98 14.15
CA GLU A 196 7.08 7.61 14.33
C GLU A 196 5.74 7.37 13.62
N THR A 197 4.87 8.36 13.48
CA THR A 197 3.65 8.27 12.67
C THR A 197 3.98 8.01 11.19
N ARG A 198 5.01 8.69 10.66
CA ARG A 198 5.49 8.47 9.28
C ARG A 198 6.07 7.07 9.12
N ARG A 199 6.82 6.59 10.11
CA ARG A 199 7.35 5.22 10.14
C ARG A 199 6.24 4.16 10.21
N ASN A 200 5.21 4.39 11.02
CA ASN A 200 4.05 3.52 11.09
C ASN A 200 3.29 3.49 9.77
N ALA A 201 3.11 4.65 9.12
CA ALA A 201 2.51 4.73 7.79
C ALA A 201 3.32 3.95 6.74
N PHE A 202 4.65 4.00 6.81
CA PHE A 202 5.53 3.16 6.00
C PHE A 202 5.24 1.67 6.20
N TRP A 203 5.24 1.23 7.45
CA TRP A 203 5.05 -0.19 7.76
C TRP A 203 3.66 -0.70 7.43
N PHE A 204 2.63 0.13 7.55
CA PHE A 204 1.28 -0.21 7.05
C PHE A 204 1.24 -0.35 5.53
N ALA A 205 1.84 0.58 4.78
CA ALA A 205 1.90 0.49 3.33
C ALA A 205 2.71 -0.74 2.85
N TYR A 206 3.85 -1.01 3.50
CA TYR A 206 4.66 -2.22 3.29
C TYR A 206 3.81 -3.49 3.51
N ALA A 207 3.19 -3.61 4.69
CA ALA A 207 2.40 -4.78 5.07
C ALA A 207 1.22 -4.99 4.11
N MET A 208 0.58 -3.90 3.69
CA MET A 208 -0.50 -3.94 2.73
C MET A 208 -0.08 -4.51 1.38
N GLU A 209 1.06 -4.08 0.86
CA GLU A 209 1.60 -4.67 -0.36
C GLU A 209 1.90 -6.15 -0.18
N ARG A 210 2.46 -6.56 0.97
CA ARG A 210 2.76 -7.98 1.20
C ARG A 210 1.49 -8.82 1.27
N GLN A 211 0.45 -8.36 1.94
CA GLN A 211 -0.79 -9.12 2.05
C GLN A 211 -1.52 -9.22 0.70
N HIS A 212 -1.68 -8.11 -0.01
CA HIS A 212 -2.37 -8.10 -1.29
C HIS A 212 -1.52 -8.75 -2.38
N GLY A 213 -0.27 -8.33 -2.50
CA GLY A 213 0.66 -8.86 -3.48
C GLY A 213 0.83 -10.37 -3.32
N CYS A 214 0.99 -10.90 -2.11
CA CYS A 214 1.22 -12.35 -1.94
C CYS A 214 -0.01 -13.23 -2.22
N SER A 215 -1.20 -12.66 -2.25
CA SER A 215 -2.43 -13.38 -2.65
C SER A 215 -2.62 -13.50 -4.16
N ASN A 216 -1.82 -12.79 -4.97
CA ASN A 216 -1.97 -12.73 -6.43
C ASN A 216 -0.62 -12.83 -7.16
N ALA A 217 -0.69 -12.89 -8.49
CA ALA A 217 0.47 -13.05 -9.35
C ALA A 217 1.24 -11.74 -9.63
N TRP A 218 0.81 -10.60 -9.10
CA TRP A 218 1.51 -9.33 -9.35
C TRP A 218 2.87 -9.29 -8.66
N ALA A 219 3.83 -8.65 -9.32
CA ALA A 219 5.12 -8.36 -8.72
C ALA A 219 4.94 -7.39 -7.55
N LEU A 220 5.75 -7.56 -6.50
CA LEU A 220 5.85 -6.57 -5.43
C LEU A 220 6.63 -5.36 -5.98
N SER A 221 6.16 -4.14 -5.71
CA SER A 221 6.80 -2.92 -6.22
C SER A 221 7.99 -2.48 -5.38
N LEU A 222 8.05 -2.87 -4.10
CA LEU A 222 9.17 -2.62 -3.19
C LEU A 222 9.95 -3.91 -2.94
N ASP A 223 11.25 -3.93 -3.27
CA ASP A 223 12.13 -5.05 -2.88
C ASP A 223 12.45 -4.94 -1.38
N ASP A 224 12.48 -6.07 -0.67
CA ASP A 224 12.86 -6.10 0.75
C ASP A 224 14.32 -5.66 0.97
N GLN A 225 15.19 -5.79 -0.04
CA GLN A 225 16.57 -5.30 0.01
C GLN A 225 16.67 -3.76 0.03
N ASP A 226 15.65 -3.07 -0.50
CA ASP A 226 15.61 -1.61 -0.53
C ASP A 226 14.99 -1.03 0.76
N VAL A 227 14.49 -1.88 1.67
CA VAL A 227 13.89 -1.45 2.93
C VAL A 227 14.95 -1.17 3.98
N THR A 228 15.28 0.10 4.15
CA THR A 228 16.27 0.60 5.11
C THR A 228 15.66 1.14 6.42
N GLN A 229 14.42 0.76 6.75
CA GLN A 229 13.69 1.32 7.90
C GLN A 229 13.89 0.52 9.19
N LEU A 230 13.89 1.25 10.32
CA LEU A 230 13.70 0.66 11.66
C LEU A 230 12.27 0.12 11.80
N LEU A 231 12.11 -1.01 12.48
CA LEU A 231 10.79 -1.50 12.89
C LEU A 231 10.09 -0.49 13.80
N PRO A 232 8.73 -0.46 13.84
CA PRO A 232 7.96 0.44 14.70
C PRO A 232 8.38 0.37 16.17
N VAL A 233 8.16 1.44 16.93
CA VAL A 233 8.13 1.37 18.39
C VAL A 233 6.86 0.66 18.87
N ARG A 234 6.85 0.22 20.13
CA ARG A 234 5.66 -0.38 20.74
C ARG A 234 4.55 0.66 20.92
N SER A 235 3.30 0.22 20.89
CA SER A 235 2.12 1.10 21.04
C SER A 235 2.16 1.98 22.29
N ASP A 236 2.59 1.44 23.44
CA ASP A 236 2.72 2.19 24.70
C ASP A 236 3.76 3.31 24.61
N GLN A 237 4.89 3.04 23.95
CA GLN A 237 5.96 4.02 23.71
C GLN A 237 5.50 5.12 22.75
N PHE A 238 4.74 4.74 21.71
CA PHE A 238 4.15 5.70 20.76
C PHE A 238 3.14 6.62 21.44
N GLU A 239 2.23 6.08 22.26
CA GLU A 239 1.22 6.86 22.98
C GLU A 239 1.83 7.83 23.99
N GLN A 240 2.92 7.42 24.66
CA GLN A 240 3.69 8.28 25.56
C GLN A 240 4.56 9.31 24.83
N GLY A 241 4.77 9.16 23.52
CA GLY A 241 5.62 10.04 22.71
C GLY A 241 7.12 9.96 23.08
N VAL A 242 7.58 8.81 23.57
CA VAL A 242 8.97 8.62 24.01
C VAL A 242 9.88 8.42 22.81
N LEU A 243 11.05 9.06 22.83
CA LEU A 243 12.10 8.82 21.85
C LEU A 243 12.86 7.54 22.20
N VAL A 244 12.63 6.48 21.42
CA VAL A 244 13.36 5.21 21.57
C VAL A 244 14.58 5.19 20.63
N PRO A 245 15.81 5.05 21.14
CA PRO A 245 17.01 5.09 20.31
C PRO A 245 17.13 3.85 19.41
N PRO A 246 17.80 3.95 18.24
CA PRO A 246 17.95 2.82 17.30
C PRO A 246 18.60 1.56 17.89
N LYS A 247 19.42 1.70 18.94
CA LYS A 247 20.07 0.55 19.63
C LYS A 247 19.07 -0.36 20.35
N GLU A 248 17.93 0.20 20.75
CA GLU A 248 16.86 -0.52 21.43
C GLU A 248 15.77 -0.98 20.44
N ARG A 249 16.07 -0.92 19.13
CA ARG A 249 15.16 -1.25 18.05
C ARG A 249 15.83 -2.21 17.07
N GLN A 250 15.01 -2.97 16.37
CA GLN A 250 15.45 -3.84 15.28
C GLN A 250 15.29 -3.13 13.93
N TRP A 251 16.22 -3.36 13.02
CA TRP A 251 16.14 -2.94 11.64
C TRP A 251 15.48 -4.02 10.79
N ALA A 252 14.90 -3.64 9.65
CA ALA A 252 14.34 -4.59 8.68
C ALA A 252 15.34 -5.68 8.21
N HIS A 253 16.64 -5.37 8.24
CA HIS A 253 17.73 -6.26 7.83
C HIS A 253 18.53 -6.83 9.01
N THR A 254 18.06 -6.66 10.26
CA THR A 254 18.72 -7.26 11.42
C THR A 254 18.83 -8.78 11.24
N PRO A 255 20.01 -9.38 11.46
CA PRO A 255 20.15 -10.83 11.45
C PRO A 255 19.15 -11.48 12.39
N GLU A 256 18.56 -12.60 11.99
CA GLU A 256 17.56 -13.31 12.80
C GLU A 256 16.33 -12.45 13.19
N LEU A 257 15.97 -11.44 12.39
CA LEU A 257 14.77 -10.61 12.59
C LEU A 257 13.50 -11.44 12.88
N LEU A 258 13.37 -12.57 12.18
CA LEU A 258 12.21 -13.47 12.25
C LEU A 258 12.30 -14.52 13.35
N LEU A 259 13.47 -14.70 13.98
CA LEU A 259 13.67 -15.70 15.04
C LEU A 259 13.81 -15.04 16.42
N ASN A 260 14.31 -13.80 16.49
CA ASN A 260 14.53 -13.10 17.75
C ASN A 260 13.42 -12.07 18.03
N HIS A 261 12.69 -12.30 19.13
CA HIS A 261 11.60 -11.45 19.63
C HIS A 261 11.87 -11.07 21.08
N THR A 262 12.75 -10.10 21.31
CA THR A 262 13.13 -9.68 22.66
C THR A 262 11.97 -9.01 23.39
N ASP A 263 11.73 -9.42 24.62
CA ASP A 263 10.72 -8.84 25.51
C ASP A 263 10.98 -7.33 25.69
N GLY A 264 9.94 -6.52 25.56
CA GLY A 264 10.04 -5.06 25.63
C GLY A 264 10.41 -4.35 24.32
N GLN A 265 10.74 -5.09 23.24
CA GLN A 265 10.97 -4.54 21.89
C GLN A 265 9.89 -4.94 20.88
N VAL A 266 8.94 -5.80 21.26
CA VAL A 266 7.88 -6.29 20.38
C VAL A 266 6.49 -5.97 20.93
N ASP A 267 5.55 -5.80 20.03
CA ASP A 267 4.11 -5.71 20.29
C ASP A 267 3.35 -6.38 19.13
N PRO A 268 2.00 -6.47 19.17
CA PRO A 268 1.23 -7.09 18.11
C PRO A 268 1.46 -6.46 16.72
N PHE A 269 1.69 -5.15 16.64
CA PHE A 269 1.93 -4.48 15.37
C PHE A 269 3.30 -4.86 14.78
N ILE A 270 4.35 -4.85 15.61
CA ILE A 270 5.69 -5.26 15.20
C ILE A 270 5.72 -6.73 14.76
N LEU A 271 5.02 -7.61 15.48
CA LEU A 271 4.89 -9.02 15.09
C LEU A 271 4.14 -9.18 13.77
N TYR A 272 3.09 -8.39 13.54
CA TYR A 272 2.38 -8.35 12.26
C TYR A 272 3.30 -7.92 11.10
N ILE A 273 4.16 -6.92 11.31
CA ILE A 273 5.16 -6.52 10.31
C ILE A 273 6.15 -7.65 10.03
N LYS A 274 6.68 -8.30 11.06
CA LYS A 274 7.58 -9.44 10.89
C LYS A 274 6.92 -10.59 10.12
N ALA A 275 5.65 -10.87 10.38
CA ALA A 275 4.88 -11.86 9.61
C ALA A 275 4.76 -11.47 8.13
N CYS A 276 4.55 -10.18 7.83
CA CYS A 276 4.54 -9.68 6.45
C CYS A 276 5.90 -9.79 5.76
N VAL A 277 7.01 -9.56 6.48
CA VAL A 277 8.37 -9.79 5.97
C VAL A 277 8.59 -11.26 5.64
N LEU A 278 8.16 -12.17 6.51
CA LEU A 278 8.23 -13.62 6.23
C LEU A 278 7.43 -13.98 4.97
N LEU A 279 6.20 -13.46 4.85
CA LEU A 279 5.34 -13.68 3.69
C LEU A 279 6.00 -13.22 2.37
N SER A 280 6.69 -12.07 2.40
CA SER A 280 7.47 -11.54 1.28
C SER A 280 8.62 -12.47 0.87
N LYS A 281 9.38 -12.98 1.84
CA LYS A 281 10.48 -13.93 1.60
C LYS A 281 9.97 -15.22 0.97
N VAL A 282 8.86 -15.76 1.46
CA VAL A 282 8.23 -16.99 0.92
C VAL A 282 7.77 -16.77 -0.52
N LYS A 283 7.13 -15.64 -0.84
CA LYS A 283 6.73 -15.32 -2.21
C LYS A 283 7.95 -15.21 -3.13
N THR A 284 8.97 -14.46 -2.71
CA THR A 284 10.19 -14.27 -3.50
C THR A 284 10.89 -15.60 -3.77
N PHE A 285 10.98 -16.48 -2.77
CA PHE A 285 11.49 -17.83 -2.93
C PHE A 285 10.69 -18.63 -3.97
N ASN A 286 9.35 -18.64 -3.86
CA ASN A 286 8.51 -19.40 -4.80
C ASN A 286 8.61 -18.87 -6.23
N LEU A 287 8.58 -17.54 -6.43
CA LEU A 287 8.70 -16.95 -7.77
C LEU A 287 10.06 -17.24 -8.42
N ARG A 288 11.16 -17.10 -7.67
CA ARG A 288 12.51 -17.25 -8.21
C ARG A 288 12.95 -18.72 -8.34
N PHE A 289 12.49 -19.61 -7.46
CA PHE A 289 12.93 -21.01 -7.44
C PHE A 289 12.02 -21.96 -8.23
N ARG A 290 10.70 -21.74 -8.25
CA ARG A 290 9.80 -22.57 -9.08
C ARG A 290 9.78 -22.16 -10.55
N GLY A 291 10.03 -20.88 -10.84
CA GLY A 291 10.16 -20.40 -12.22
C GLY A 291 11.34 -21.04 -12.97
N THR A 292 12.47 -21.23 -12.30
CA THR A 292 13.65 -21.89 -12.89
C THR A 292 13.47 -23.40 -13.06
N ALA A 293 12.73 -24.07 -12.17
CA ALA A 293 12.46 -25.50 -12.29
C ALA A 293 11.52 -25.86 -13.46
N LEU A 294 10.64 -24.95 -13.89
CA LEU A 294 9.73 -25.16 -15.04
C LEU A 294 10.35 -24.79 -16.39
N CYS A 295 11.41 -23.97 -16.41
CA CYS A 295 12.14 -23.61 -17.63
C CYS A 295 13.36 -24.50 -17.90
N GLY A 296 13.61 -25.50 -17.06
CA GLY A 296 14.65 -26.51 -17.21
C GLY A 296 14.05 -27.90 -17.39
N GLY A 297 13.61 -28.20 -18.61
CA GLY A 297 13.19 -29.50 -19.12
C GLY A 297 13.35 -29.54 -20.64
#